data_AF-A0A964PRZ8-F1
#
_entry.id   AF-A0A964PRZ8-F1
#
_cell.length_a   1.000
_cell.length_b   1.000
_cell.length_c   1.000
_cell.angle_alpha   90.00
_cell.angle_beta   90.00
_cell.angle_gamma   90.00
#
_symmetry.space_group_name_H-M   'P 1'
#
loop_
_entity.id
_entity.type
_entity.pdbx_description
1 polymer ?
#
loop_
_entity_poly.entity_id
_entity_poly.type
_entity_poly.pdbx_seq_one_letter_code
_entity_poly.pdbx_strand_id
1 'polypeptide(L)'
;MQISSYVALLGLVCVNVSAQEAQQPMPFVGYTMTFTGRVMGVDCTEWRLAEIKDNRDIISTCGDYRLEISGADDMNARKVVGADGKSVIEFKPYAPSLRFPLAVGTHWRSPYVAYTAYNGLVWDGEAQCESKAYEEITVQAGNFQAFRIECRDKWQLGPSLGYTHSTYWYAPEVAGVVKLEHREDPMRWNFELVSFGLAENTAATSTVVAPTPQPKPLPPSIESAGESGLPPILDPEDY
;
A
#
# COMPACT_ATOMS: atom_id res chain seq x y z
N MET A 1 37.48 33.36 56.13
CA MET A 1 37.98 32.76 54.88
C MET A 1 37.31 31.40 54.74
N GLN A 2 36.24 31.30 53.96
CA GLN A 2 35.40 30.12 53.87
C GLN A 2 35.24 29.79 52.38
N ILE A 3 35.89 28.71 51.94
CA ILE A 3 35.94 28.28 50.54
C ILE A 3 34.76 27.34 50.34
N SER A 4 33.78 27.79 49.55
CA SER A 4 32.61 26.99 49.18
C SER A 4 32.93 26.26 47.88
N SER A 5 33.10 24.94 47.97
CA SER A 5 33.32 24.07 46.82
C SER A 5 31.98 23.66 46.22
N TYR A 6 31.69 24.14 45.00
CA TYR A 6 30.58 23.65 44.19
C TYR A 6 31.05 22.39 43.44
N VAL A 7 30.46 21.25 43.79
CA VAL A 7 30.54 20.00 43.01
C VAL A 7 29.46 20.08 41.93
N ALA A 8 29.87 20.21 40.67
CA ALA A 8 28.97 20.13 39.53
C ALA A 8 28.74 18.64 39.16
N LEU A 9 27.54 18.12 39.44
CA LEU A 9 27.08 16.84 38.91
C LEU A 9 26.75 17.00 37.42
N LEU A 10 27.53 16.38 36.55
CA LEU A 10 27.19 16.13 35.15
C LEU A 10 26.17 14.99 35.09
N GLY A 11 24.88 15.34 35.00
CA GLY A 11 23.82 14.38 34.71
C GLY A 11 23.85 13.98 33.24
N LEU A 12 24.23 12.73 32.97
CA LEU A 12 24.05 12.10 31.67
C LEU A 12 22.54 11.94 31.42
N VAL A 13 21.98 12.71 30.49
CA VAL A 13 20.61 12.49 30.00
C VAL A 13 20.68 11.39 28.94
N CYS A 14 20.36 10.16 29.31
CA CYS A 14 20.06 9.12 28.34
C CYS A 14 18.78 9.53 27.61
N VAL A 15 18.91 10.03 26.38
CA VAL A 15 17.79 10.14 25.46
C VAL A 15 17.47 8.71 25.03
N ASN A 16 16.52 8.07 25.71
CA ASN A 16 15.91 6.85 25.21
C ASN A 16 15.30 7.21 23.86
N VAL A 17 15.88 6.69 22.77
CA VAL A 17 15.25 6.70 21.45
C VAL A 17 13.94 5.94 21.61
N SER A 18 12.86 6.72 21.75
CA SER A 18 11.51 6.23 21.90
C SER A 18 11.20 5.25 20.79
N ALA A 19 10.58 4.13 21.17
CA ALA A 19 10.02 3.14 20.26
C ALA A 19 9.37 3.84 19.06
N GLN A 20 9.81 3.47 17.85
CA GLN A 20 9.22 3.94 16.61
C GLN A 20 7.82 3.33 16.51
N GLU A 21 6.82 4.11 16.91
CA GLU A 21 5.41 3.76 16.88
C GLU A 21 4.67 4.76 15.99
N ALA A 22 3.85 4.28 15.06
CA ALA A 22 2.95 5.10 14.26
C ALA A 22 1.51 4.86 14.67
N GLN A 23 0.82 5.94 15.03
CA GLN A 23 -0.63 5.93 15.23
C GLN A 23 -1.35 5.87 13.88
N GLN A 24 -2.62 5.44 13.93
CA GLN A 24 -3.48 5.54 12.76
C GLN A 24 -3.56 7.00 12.30
N PRO A 25 -3.27 7.30 11.02
CA PRO A 25 -3.30 8.66 10.52
C PRO A 25 -4.74 9.18 10.41
N MET A 26 -4.89 10.50 10.41
CA MET A 26 -6.15 11.14 10.01
C MET A 26 -6.14 11.30 8.47
N PRO A 27 -7.07 10.67 7.74
CA PRO A 27 -7.16 10.81 6.29
C PRO A 27 -7.53 12.24 5.86
N PHE A 28 -7.15 12.63 4.65
CA PHE A 28 -7.46 13.94 4.07
C PHE A 28 -8.12 13.81 2.68
N VAL A 29 -9.29 14.43 2.50
CA VAL A 29 -10.03 14.43 1.23
C VAL A 29 -9.27 15.23 0.16
N GLY A 30 -9.17 14.68 -1.05
CA GLY A 30 -8.40 15.24 -2.15
C GLY A 30 -6.94 14.79 -2.19
N TYR A 31 -6.47 14.06 -1.18
CA TYR A 31 -5.17 13.40 -1.22
C TYR A 31 -5.15 12.34 -2.32
N THR A 32 -4.09 12.33 -3.12
CA THR A 32 -3.92 11.44 -4.27
C THR A 32 -2.63 10.65 -4.12
N MET A 33 -2.66 9.38 -4.51
CA MET A 33 -1.49 8.50 -4.60
C MET A 33 -1.49 7.80 -5.95
N THR A 34 -0.37 7.86 -6.66
CA THR A 34 -0.17 7.19 -7.94
C THR A 34 0.78 6.03 -7.77
N PHE A 35 0.45 4.87 -8.33
CA PHE A 35 1.24 3.65 -8.20
C PHE A 35 1.70 3.08 -9.53
N THR A 36 2.78 2.29 -9.52
CA THR A 36 3.28 1.57 -10.71
C THR A 36 2.40 0.40 -11.12
N GLY A 37 1.66 -0.16 -10.16
CA GLY A 37 0.91 -1.38 -10.31
C GLY A 37 -0.54 -1.26 -9.85
N ARG A 38 -1.15 -2.42 -9.61
CA ARG A 38 -2.59 -2.54 -9.34
C ARG A 38 -2.87 -2.54 -7.86
N VAL A 39 -3.48 -1.47 -7.35
CA VAL A 39 -4.01 -1.48 -5.99
C VAL A 39 -5.24 -2.40 -5.94
N MET A 40 -5.22 -3.36 -5.02
CA MET A 40 -6.27 -4.38 -4.88
C MET A 40 -6.54 -5.20 -6.16
N GLY A 41 -5.52 -5.37 -7.03
CA GLY A 41 -5.62 -6.13 -8.27
C GLY A 41 -6.43 -5.45 -9.37
N VAL A 42 -6.73 -4.16 -9.24
CA VAL A 42 -7.49 -3.36 -10.22
C VAL A 42 -6.56 -2.56 -11.13
N ASP A 43 -6.86 -2.56 -12.44
CA ASP A 43 -6.14 -1.84 -13.49
C ASP A 43 -6.36 -0.32 -13.42
N CYS A 44 -5.92 0.29 -12.32
CA CYS A 44 -6.01 1.72 -12.12
C CYS A 44 -4.93 2.20 -11.14
N THR A 45 -4.19 3.24 -11.55
CA THR A 45 -2.93 3.63 -10.89
C THR A 45 -3.05 4.87 -10.02
N GLU A 46 -3.99 5.78 -10.30
CA GLU A 46 -4.15 7.05 -9.57
C GLU A 46 -5.37 7.04 -8.64
N TRP A 47 -5.12 6.84 -7.35
CA TRP A 47 -6.17 6.76 -6.34
C TRP A 47 -6.30 8.07 -5.58
N ARG A 48 -7.51 8.64 -5.62
CA ARG A 48 -7.85 9.88 -4.92
C ARG A 48 -8.82 9.62 -3.79
N LEU A 49 -8.50 10.08 -2.59
CA LEU A 49 -9.42 10.07 -1.46
C LEU A 49 -10.57 11.05 -1.73
N ALA A 50 -11.76 10.53 -1.99
CA ALA A 50 -12.92 11.31 -2.39
C ALA A 50 -13.80 11.73 -1.19
N GLU A 51 -13.93 10.86 -0.20
CA GLU A 51 -14.86 11.06 0.91
C GLU A 51 -14.38 10.35 2.19
N ILE A 52 -14.71 10.92 3.34
CA ILE A 52 -14.64 10.26 4.65
C ILE A 52 -16.05 10.30 5.22
N LYS A 53 -16.63 9.15 5.51
CA LYS A 53 -17.98 9.00 6.05
C LYS A 53 -17.99 9.16 7.58
N ASP A 54 -19.17 9.37 8.14
CA ASP A 54 -19.38 9.52 9.59
C ASP A 54 -18.89 8.31 10.41
N ASN A 55 -18.96 7.10 9.84
CA ASN A 55 -18.47 5.88 10.47
C ASN A 55 -16.95 5.66 10.29
N ARG A 56 -16.22 6.68 9.80
CA ARG A 56 -14.80 6.67 9.45
C ARG A 56 -14.45 5.82 8.23
N ASP A 57 -15.43 5.40 7.44
CA ASP A 57 -15.15 4.74 6.16
C ASP A 57 -14.57 5.76 5.19
N ILE A 58 -13.51 5.35 4.50
CA ILE A 58 -12.82 6.17 3.52
C ILE A 58 -13.18 5.65 2.14
N ILE A 59 -13.55 6.55 1.26
CA ILE A 59 -13.80 6.27 -0.14
C ILE A 59 -12.64 6.84 -0.95
N SER A 60 -11.95 5.96 -1.67
CA SER A 60 -10.94 6.32 -2.65
C SER A 60 -11.42 5.95 -4.05
N THR A 61 -11.16 6.80 -5.05
CA THR A 61 -11.63 6.62 -6.42
C THR A 61 -10.47 6.60 -7.40
N CYS A 62 -10.58 5.78 -8.44
CA CYS A 62 -9.63 5.72 -9.54
C CYS A 62 -10.40 5.39 -10.82
N GLY A 63 -10.53 6.36 -11.74
CA GLY A 63 -11.45 6.22 -12.88
C GLY A 63 -12.86 5.88 -12.41
N ASP A 64 -13.43 4.80 -12.96
CA ASP A 64 -14.76 4.31 -12.56
C ASP A 64 -14.74 3.37 -11.34
N TYR A 65 -13.58 3.15 -10.73
CA TYR A 65 -13.44 2.31 -9.55
C TYR A 65 -13.60 3.09 -8.26
N ARG A 66 -14.26 2.47 -7.28
CA ARG A 66 -14.42 2.98 -5.93
C ARG A 66 -13.92 1.96 -4.91
N LEU A 67 -12.83 2.27 -4.23
CA LEU A 67 -12.26 1.51 -3.14
C LEU A 67 -12.82 2.02 -1.81
N GLU A 68 -13.36 1.10 -1.01
CA GLU A 68 -13.78 1.36 0.37
C GLU A 68 -12.73 0.84 1.34
N ILE A 69 -12.26 1.72 2.20
CA ILE A 69 -11.29 1.44 3.26
C ILE A 69 -11.97 1.69 4.61
N SER A 70 -11.75 0.82 5.59
CA SER A 70 -12.29 1.01 6.93
C SER A 70 -11.33 1.80 7.81
N GLY A 71 -11.65 3.06 8.09
CA GLY A 71 -10.94 3.81 9.13
C GLY A 71 -11.25 3.31 10.54
N ALA A 72 -12.30 2.49 10.73
CA ALA A 72 -12.55 1.81 12.00
C ALA A 72 -11.70 0.55 12.20
N ASP A 73 -11.30 -0.08 11.10
CA ASP A 73 -10.51 -1.32 11.09
C ASP A 73 -9.10 -1.05 10.54
N ASP A 74 -8.39 -0.11 11.15
CA ASP A 74 -6.96 0.13 10.91
C ASP A 74 -6.59 0.46 9.45
N MET A 75 -7.44 1.19 8.73
CA MET A 75 -7.22 1.59 7.33
C MET A 75 -7.13 0.41 6.36
N ASN A 76 -7.75 -0.72 6.68
CA ASN A 76 -7.77 -1.89 5.81
C ASN A 76 -8.84 -1.80 4.71
N ALA A 77 -8.51 -2.28 3.52
CA ALA A 77 -9.44 -2.31 2.39
C ALA A 77 -10.59 -3.30 2.66
N ARG A 78 -11.81 -2.93 2.26
CA ARG A 78 -12.99 -3.80 2.33
C ARG A 78 -13.48 -4.24 0.97
N LYS A 79 -13.56 -3.34 0.01
CA LYS A 79 -14.00 -3.70 -1.34
C LYS A 79 -13.61 -2.67 -2.37
N VAL A 80 -13.45 -3.12 -3.61
CA VAL A 80 -13.47 -2.26 -4.78
C VAL A 80 -14.72 -2.55 -5.58
N VAL A 81 -15.42 -1.49 -5.98
CA VAL A 81 -16.62 -1.53 -6.82
C VAL A 81 -16.30 -0.90 -8.17
N GLY A 82 -16.76 -1.51 -9.27
CA GLY A 82 -16.62 -0.97 -10.63
C GLY A 82 -17.76 -0.04 -11.03
N ALA A 83 -17.69 0.46 -12.28
CA ALA A 83 -18.67 1.38 -12.87
C ALA A 83 -20.12 0.86 -12.79
N ASP A 84 -20.30 -0.46 -12.90
CA ASP A 84 -21.61 -1.12 -12.90
C ASP A 84 -22.18 -1.34 -11.48
N GLY A 85 -21.49 -0.83 -10.46
CA GLY A 85 -21.89 -0.96 -9.06
C GLY A 85 -21.60 -2.32 -8.44
N LYS A 86 -20.96 -3.25 -9.16
CA LYS A 86 -20.62 -4.59 -8.63
C LYS A 86 -19.24 -4.62 -7.99
N SER A 87 -19.09 -5.47 -6.97
CA SER A 87 -17.79 -5.75 -6.35
C SER A 87 -16.85 -6.38 -7.38
N VAL A 88 -15.67 -5.78 -7.57
CA VAL A 88 -14.53 -6.34 -8.30
C VAL A 88 -13.72 -7.24 -7.37
N ILE A 89 -13.57 -6.78 -6.13
CA ILE A 89 -12.99 -7.54 -5.04
C ILE A 89 -13.65 -7.11 -3.74
N GLU A 90 -13.84 -8.03 -2.80
CA GLU A 90 -14.46 -7.77 -1.51
C GLU A 90 -13.85 -8.66 -0.44
N PHE A 91 -13.71 -8.13 0.77
CA PHE A 91 -13.20 -8.78 1.97
C PHE A 91 -14.15 -8.52 3.12
N LYS A 92 -14.44 -9.55 3.91
CA LYS A 92 -15.31 -9.50 5.08
C LYS A 92 -14.56 -10.06 6.29
N PRO A 93 -14.34 -9.28 7.36
CA PRO A 93 -14.74 -7.88 7.50
C PRO A 93 -13.88 -6.91 6.66
N TYR A 94 -12.61 -7.24 6.38
CA TYR A 94 -11.64 -6.43 5.64
C TYR A 94 -10.41 -7.28 5.25
N ALA A 95 -9.54 -6.77 4.38
CA ALA A 95 -8.23 -7.34 4.05
C ALA A 95 -7.20 -6.96 5.14
N PRO A 96 -6.75 -7.89 6.00
CA PRO A 96 -6.07 -7.57 7.27
C PRO A 96 -4.57 -7.23 7.14
N SER A 97 -4.25 -6.20 6.34
CA SER A 97 -2.88 -5.77 6.01
C SER A 97 -2.20 -4.88 7.06
N LEU A 98 -2.95 -4.11 7.84
CA LEU A 98 -2.45 -3.13 8.81
C LEU A 98 -3.13 -3.33 10.16
N ARG A 99 -2.42 -2.95 11.24
CA ARG A 99 -2.96 -2.86 12.59
C ARG A 99 -2.29 -1.72 13.34
N PHE A 100 -3.07 -0.72 13.75
CA PHE A 100 -2.54 0.39 14.51
C PHE A 100 -2.69 0.17 16.03
N PRO A 101 -1.79 0.74 16.85
CA PRO A 101 -0.56 1.42 16.43
C PRO A 101 0.47 0.43 15.83
N LEU A 102 1.17 0.88 14.78
CA LEU A 102 2.26 0.12 14.18
C LEU A 102 3.53 0.35 14.99
N ALA A 103 4.12 -0.72 15.49
CA ALA A 103 5.43 -0.72 16.14
C ALA A 103 6.19 -1.98 15.72
N VAL A 104 7.51 -1.94 15.72
CA VAL A 104 8.33 -3.13 15.42
C VAL A 104 8.07 -4.22 16.48
N GLY A 105 7.82 -5.45 16.03
CA GLY A 105 7.48 -6.61 16.85
C GLY A 105 5.97 -6.80 17.10
N THR A 106 5.12 -5.86 16.68
CA THR A 106 3.66 -6.04 16.73
C THR A 106 3.24 -7.13 15.75
N HIS A 107 2.46 -8.10 16.24
CA HIS A 107 1.91 -9.20 15.46
C HIS A 107 0.39 -9.23 15.56
N TRP A 108 -0.28 -9.67 14.49
CA TRP A 108 -1.71 -9.86 14.49
C TRP A 108 -2.14 -11.00 13.58
N ARG A 109 -3.34 -11.51 13.87
CA ARG A 109 -4.00 -12.55 13.12
C ARG A 109 -5.44 -12.14 12.92
N SER A 110 -5.95 -12.27 11.70
CA SER A 110 -7.35 -11.92 11.42
C SER A 110 -7.93 -12.85 10.36
N PRO A 111 -9.05 -13.54 10.65
CA PRO A 111 -9.78 -14.29 9.64
C PRO A 111 -10.56 -13.32 8.74
N TYR A 112 -10.75 -13.71 7.48
CA TYR A 112 -11.59 -12.99 6.54
C TYR A 112 -12.23 -13.95 5.52
N VAL A 113 -13.28 -13.48 4.85
CA VAL A 113 -13.82 -14.11 3.63
C VAL A 113 -13.58 -13.13 2.49
N ALA A 114 -13.06 -13.61 1.37
CA ALA A 114 -12.84 -12.77 0.20
C ALA A 114 -13.55 -13.30 -1.04
N TYR A 115 -13.83 -12.37 -1.95
CA TYR A 115 -14.42 -12.61 -3.25
C TYR A 115 -13.65 -11.82 -4.30
N THR A 116 -13.47 -12.38 -5.50
CA THR A 116 -12.98 -11.62 -6.65
C THR A 116 -13.79 -11.92 -7.92
N ALA A 117 -14.17 -10.86 -8.64
CA ALA A 117 -14.88 -10.96 -9.90
C ALA A 117 -14.01 -11.47 -11.05
N TYR A 118 -12.68 -11.44 -10.91
CA TYR A 118 -11.74 -11.89 -11.94
C TYR A 118 -11.98 -13.34 -12.39
N ASN A 119 -12.26 -14.21 -11.43
CA ASN A 119 -12.54 -15.64 -11.66
C ASN A 119 -13.79 -16.12 -10.90
N GLY A 120 -14.52 -15.20 -10.26
CA GLY A 120 -15.74 -15.49 -9.51
C GLY A 120 -15.52 -16.31 -8.23
N LEU A 121 -14.28 -16.39 -7.74
CA LEU A 121 -13.95 -17.23 -6.58
C LEU A 121 -14.29 -16.53 -5.27
N VAL A 122 -14.69 -17.34 -4.30
CA VAL A 122 -14.86 -16.98 -2.88
C VAL A 122 -13.98 -17.90 -2.05
N TRP A 123 -13.17 -17.35 -1.16
CA TRP A 123 -12.31 -18.13 -0.29
C TRP A 123 -12.36 -17.63 1.16
N ASP A 124 -12.16 -18.56 2.08
CA ASP A 124 -11.88 -18.23 3.47
C ASP A 124 -10.38 -17.99 3.60
N GLY A 125 -10.00 -16.98 4.36
CA GLY A 125 -8.62 -16.56 4.53
C GLY A 125 -8.30 -16.25 5.99
N GLU A 126 -7.02 -16.30 6.32
CA GLU A 126 -6.53 -15.91 7.62
C GLU A 126 -5.10 -15.41 7.49
N ALA A 127 -4.94 -14.10 7.59
CA ALA A 127 -3.63 -13.49 7.57
C ALA A 127 -3.00 -13.52 8.96
N GLN A 128 -1.71 -13.83 8.99
CA GLN A 128 -0.83 -13.68 10.13
C GLN A 128 0.26 -12.69 9.72
N CYS A 129 0.27 -11.52 10.35
CA CYS A 129 1.14 -10.43 9.97
C CYS A 129 1.99 -9.97 11.15
N GLU A 130 3.16 -9.43 10.84
CA GLU A 130 4.09 -8.87 11.82
C GLU A 130 4.80 -7.65 11.23
N SER A 131 4.86 -6.57 12.01
CA SER A 131 5.71 -5.42 11.73
C SER A 131 7.15 -5.76 12.09
N LYS A 132 7.94 -6.17 11.09
CA LYS A 132 9.27 -6.77 11.26
C LYS A 132 10.38 -5.77 11.48
N ALA A 133 10.30 -4.62 10.82
CA ALA A 133 11.35 -3.61 10.84
C ALA A 133 10.78 -2.22 10.57
N TYR A 134 11.52 -1.20 10.98
CA TYR A 134 11.35 0.18 10.54
C TYR A 134 12.63 0.60 9.81
N GLU A 135 12.54 0.77 8.50
CA GLU A 135 13.69 0.85 7.60
C GLU A 135 13.49 1.92 6.54
N GLU A 136 14.59 2.40 5.97
CA GLU A 136 14.52 3.24 4.77
C GLU A 136 14.20 2.37 3.56
N ILE A 137 13.24 2.79 2.74
CA ILE A 137 12.90 2.18 1.45
C ILE A 137 12.91 3.24 0.35
N THR A 138 13.47 2.89 -0.80
CA THR A 138 13.42 3.72 -2.02
C THR A 138 12.36 3.17 -2.96
N VAL A 139 11.45 4.04 -3.39
CA VAL A 139 10.47 3.80 -4.46
C VAL A 139 10.54 4.95 -5.47
N GLN A 140 9.74 4.91 -6.54
CA GLN A 140 9.76 5.97 -7.56
C GLN A 140 9.43 7.37 -7.01
N ALA A 141 8.58 7.44 -5.98
CA ALA A 141 8.24 8.69 -5.30
C ALA A 141 9.34 9.26 -4.39
N GLY A 142 10.44 8.52 -4.14
CA GLY A 142 11.54 8.95 -3.27
C GLY A 142 11.91 7.94 -2.19
N ASN A 143 12.60 8.42 -1.16
CA ASN A 143 13.01 7.63 0.01
C ASN A 143 12.05 7.87 1.17
N PHE A 144 11.66 6.81 1.86
CA PHE A 144 10.76 6.88 3.01
C PHE A 144 11.29 6.03 4.15
N GLN A 145 11.10 6.49 5.38
CA GLN A 145 11.12 5.59 6.54
C GLN A 145 9.79 4.86 6.62
N ALA A 146 9.82 3.53 6.56
CA ALA A 146 8.62 2.70 6.49
C ALA A 146 8.69 1.50 7.44
N PHE A 147 7.53 1.10 7.94
CA PHE A 147 7.35 -0.19 8.60
C PHE A 147 7.26 -1.27 7.54
N ARG A 148 8.18 -2.24 7.59
CA ARG A 148 8.12 -3.46 6.79
C ARG A 148 7.25 -4.48 7.53
N ILE A 149 6.09 -4.77 6.96
CA ILE A 149 5.10 -5.69 7.51
C ILE A 149 5.10 -6.95 6.65
N GLU A 150 5.45 -8.08 7.24
CA GLU A 150 5.38 -9.38 6.58
C GLU A 150 4.09 -10.08 6.97
N CYS A 151 3.35 -10.56 5.98
CA CYS A 151 2.13 -11.33 6.15
C CYS A 151 2.26 -12.70 5.49
N ARG A 152 1.84 -13.73 6.21
CA ARG A 152 1.54 -15.05 5.67
C ARG A 152 0.04 -15.26 5.74
N ASP A 153 -0.58 -15.50 4.59
CA ASP A 153 -2.01 -15.70 4.49
C ASP A 153 -2.31 -17.15 4.20
N LYS A 154 -3.15 -17.77 5.02
CA LYS A 154 -3.65 -19.12 4.80
C LYS A 154 -5.04 -19.00 4.18
N TRP A 155 -5.22 -19.54 2.98
CA TRP A 155 -6.50 -19.49 2.28
C TRP A 155 -7.06 -20.89 2.01
N GLN A 156 -8.38 -20.99 1.98
CA GLN A 156 -9.12 -22.18 1.64
C GLN A 156 -10.18 -21.86 0.57
N LEU A 157 -10.08 -22.56 -0.55
CA LEU A 157 -11.02 -22.49 -1.67
C LEU A 157 -11.64 -23.87 -1.89
N GLY A 158 -12.82 -24.08 -1.30
CA GLY A 158 -13.46 -25.40 -1.30
C GLY A 158 -12.56 -26.45 -0.63
N PRO A 159 -12.19 -27.55 -1.33
CA PRO A 159 -11.26 -28.56 -0.80
C PRO A 159 -9.79 -28.12 -0.85
N SER A 160 -9.46 -27.08 -1.61
CA SER A 160 -8.08 -26.62 -1.82
C SER A 160 -7.64 -25.71 -0.67
N LEU A 161 -6.40 -25.91 -0.22
CA LEU A 161 -5.72 -25.13 0.82
C LEU A 161 -4.43 -24.58 0.22
N GLY A 162 -4.08 -23.34 0.56
CA GLY A 162 -2.77 -22.81 0.22
C GLY A 162 -2.28 -21.74 1.18
N TYR A 163 -1.10 -21.22 0.86
CA TYR A 163 -0.51 -20.09 1.55
C TYR A 163 -0.02 -19.06 0.53
N THR A 164 -0.14 -17.79 0.86
CA THR A 164 0.55 -16.71 0.14
C THR A 164 1.35 -15.86 1.11
N HIS A 165 2.35 -15.16 0.57
CA HIS A 165 3.22 -14.27 1.31
C HIS A 165 3.17 -12.89 0.69
N SER A 166 2.96 -11.88 1.54
CA SER A 166 2.96 -10.48 1.14
C SER A 166 3.81 -9.65 2.10
N THR A 167 4.54 -8.70 1.56
CA THR A 167 5.28 -7.70 2.32
C THR A 167 4.76 -6.31 1.97
N TYR A 168 4.32 -5.57 2.99
CA TYR A 168 3.84 -4.20 2.86
C TYR A 168 4.88 -3.27 3.47
N TRP A 169 5.19 -2.16 2.79
CA TRP A 169 5.96 -1.06 3.38
C TRP A 169 5.02 0.11 3.62
N TYR A 170 4.67 0.34 4.89
CA TYR A 170 3.83 1.45 5.30
C TYR A 170 4.70 2.63 5.74
N ALA A 171 4.60 3.78 5.08
CA ALA A 171 5.33 4.98 5.45
C ALA A 171 4.40 5.98 6.16
N PRO A 172 4.66 6.31 7.45
CA PRO A 172 3.82 7.24 8.20
C PRO A 172 3.74 8.64 7.59
N GLU A 173 4.82 9.10 6.94
CA GLU A 173 4.91 10.43 6.30
C GLU A 173 3.82 10.68 5.25
N VAL A 174 3.44 9.62 4.51
CA VAL A 174 2.41 9.69 3.46
C VAL A 174 1.12 8.97 3.86
N ALA A 175 1.02 8.54 5.11
CA ALA A 175 -0.15 7.87 5.68
C ALA A 175 -0.64 6.66 4.85
N GLY A 176 0.28 5.89 4.25
CA GLY A 176 -0.09 4.83 3.32
C GLY A 176 0.99 3.78 3.05
N VAL A 177 0.57 2.71 2.39
CA VAL A 177 1.47 1.66 1.88
C VAL A 177 2.14 2.19 0.61
N VAL A 178 3.46 2.36 0.66
CA VAL A 178 4.26 2.88 -0.47
C VAL A 178 4.77 1.78 -1.38
N LYS A 179 4.75 0.53 -0.91
CA LYS A 179 5.13 -0.64 -1.70
C LYS A 179 4.44 -1.89 -1.19
N LEU A 180 4.03 -2.75 -2.12
CA LEU A 180 3.55 -4.11 -1.85
C LEU A 180 4.33 -5.09 -2.72
N GLU A 181 4.84 -6.14 -2.09
CA GLU A 181 5.37 -7.33 -2.77
C GLU A 181 4.55 -8.55 -2.37
N HIS A 182 3.94 -9.20 -3.35
CA HIS A 182 3.24 -10.47 -3.24
C HIS A 182 4.06 -11.55 -3.94
N ARG A 183 4.50 -12.56 -3.19
CA ARG A 183 5.49 -13.53 -3.69
C ARG A 183 4.94 -14.43 -4.78
N GLU A 184 3.71 -14.93 -4.60
CA GLU A 184 3.14 -15.97 -5.48
C GLU A 184 2.43 -15.40 -6.72
N ASP A 185 2.11 -14.10 -6.74
CA ASP A 185 1.41 -13.45 -7.86
C ASP A 185 1.85 -11.98 -7.98
N PRO A 186 3.14 -11.75 -8.29
CA PRO A 186 3.71 -10.41 -8.29
C PRO A 186 3.11 -9.51 -9.37
N MET A 187 2.74 -10.08 -10.53
CA MET A 187 2.18 -9.31 -11.65
C MET A 187 0.83 -8.69 -11.32
N ARG A 188 0.04 -9.33 -10.46
CA ARG A 188 -1.29 -8.86 -10.10
C ARG A 188 -1.29 -7.88 -8.94
N TRP A 189 -0.41 -8.07 -7.95
CA TRP A 189 -0.52 -7.40 -6.66
C TRP A 189 0.62 -6.43 -6.37
N ASN A 190 1.77 -6.54 -7.03
CA ASN A 190 2.89 -5.66 -6.71
C ASN A 190 2.62 -4.25 -7.18
N PHE A 191 3.00 -3.29 -6.35
CA PHE A 191 3.01 -1.89 -6.70
C PHE A 191 4.06 -1.14 -5.89
N GLU A 192 4.46 0.00 -6.43
CA GLU A 192 5.29 1.00 -5.75
C GLU A 192 4.67 2.39 -5.95
N LEU A 193 4.83 3.26 -4.97
CA LEU A 193 4.38 4.65 -5.05
C LEU A 193 5.25 5.43 -6.04
N VAL A 194 4.58 6.12 -6.96
CA VAL A 194 5.15 6.97 -8.01
C VAL A 194 5.06 8.44 -7.62
N SER A 195 3.91 8.87 -7.11
CA SER A 195 3.70 10.24 -6.65
C SER A 195 2.59 10.28 -5.61
N PHE A 196 2.58 11.32 -4.80
CA PHE A 196 1.55 11.57 -3.80
C PHE A 196 1.41 13.06 -3.54
N GLY A 197 0.26 13.47 -3.00
CA GLY A 197 0.05 14.85 -2.58
C GLY A 197 -1.42 15.24 -2.61
N LEU A 198 -1.69 16.48 -2.25
CA LEU A 198 -3.00 17.06 -2.54
C LEU A 198 -3.11 17.19 -4.05
N ALA A 199 -4.23 16.73 -4.62
CA ALA A 199 -4.55 17.06 -5.99
C ALA A 199 -4.52 18.59 -6.11
N GLU A 200 -3.53 19.13 -6.81
CA GLU A 200 -3.53 20.55 -7.13
C GLU A 200 -4.85 20.82 -7.84
N ASN A 201 -5.65 21.75 -7.29
CA ASN A 201 -6.67 22.39 -8.12
C ASN A 201 -5.92 22.91 -9.33
N THR A 202 -6.14 22.31 -10.50
CA THR A 202 -5.53 22.70 -11.76
C THR A 202 -6.01 24.11 -12.13
N ALA A 203 -5.40 25.13 -11.53
CA ALA A 203 -5.60 26.54 -11.81
C ALA A 203 -4.52 27.40 -11.12
N ALA A 204 -3.27 27.29 -11.55
CA ALA A 204 -2.35 28.44 -11.63
C ALA A 204 -1.13 28.06 -12.47
N THR A 205 -1.21 28.40 -13.75
CA THR A 205 -0.11 28.41 -14.72
C THR A 205 1.13 29.08 -14.13
N SER A 206 2.18 28.30 -13.88
CA SER A 206 3.55 28.83 -13.75
C SER A 206 4.35 28.36 -14.97
N THR A 207 4.18 29.08 -16.07
CA THR A 207 5.04 28.97 -17.25
C THR A 207 6.41 29.54 -16.90
N VAL A 208 7.36 28.69 -16.52
CA VAL A 208 8.78 28.93 -16.72
C VAL A 208 9.20 28.12 -17.94
N VAL A 209 9.31 28.81 -19.07
CA VAL A 209 9.78 28.25 -20.33
C VAL A 209 11.28 27.97 -20.22
N ALA A 210 11.66 26.70 -20.17
CA ALA A 210 13.04 26.26 -20.39
C ALA A 210 13.25 25.89 -21.87
N PRO A 211 14.44 26.15 -22.44
CA PRO A 211 14.72 25.96 -23.86
C PRO A 211 14.79 24.47 -24.25
N THR A 212 14.22 24.19 -25.42
CA THR A 212 14.07 22.87 -26.04
C THR A 212 15.41 22.19 -26.35
N PRO A 213 15.66 20.94 -25.90
CA PRO A 213 16.74 20.12 -26.44
C PRO A 213 16.35 19.56 -27.82
N GLN A 214 17.27 19.64 -28.78
CA GLN A 214 17.07 19.10 -30.13
C GLN A 214 16.93 17.57 -30.15
N PRO A 215 16.09 17.01 -31.04
CA PRO A 215 15.85 15.57 -31.12
C PRO A 215 17.04 14.82 -31.73
N LYS A 216 17.44 13.74 -31.05
CA LYS A 216 18.40 12.74 -31.53
C LYS A 216 17.73 11.86 -32.61
N PRO A 217 18.43 11.45 -33.69
CA PRO A 217 17.85 10.63 -34.75
C PRO A 217 17.40 9.26 -34.23
N LEU A 218 16.21 8.83 -34.65
CA LEU A 218 15.67 7.49 -34.36
C LEU A 218 16.42 6.39 -35.13
N PRO A 219 16.69 5.24 -34.50
CA PRO A 219 17.09 4.01 -35.19
C PRO A 219 15.91 3.37 -35.95
N PRO A 220 16.18 2.53 -36.97
CA PRO A 220 15.17 1.97 -37.85
C PRO A 220 14.26 0.95 -37.17
N SER A 221 13.00 0.95 -37.62
CA SER A 221 11.89 0.10 -37.22
C SER A 221 12.18 -1.39 -37.46
N ILE A 222 11.92 -2.23 -36.45
CA ILE A 222 11.86 -3.69 -36.58
C ILE A 222 10.38 -4.10 -36.64
N GLU A 223 10.08 -4.95 -37.63
CA GLU A 223 8.77 -5.48 -37.97
C GLU A 223 8.14 -6.34 -36.87
N SER A 224 6.82 -6.43 -36.96
CA SER A 224 5.92 -7.19 -36.11
C SER A 224 6.02 -8.71 -36.32
N ALA A 225 6.11 -9.43 -35.21
CA ALA A 225 5.47 -10.73 -35.01
C ALA A 225 4.73 -10.59 -33.66
N GLY A 226 3.43 -10.86 -33.53
CA GLY A 226 2.79 -12.11 -33.89
C GLY A 226 2.48 -12.85 -32.59
N GLU A 227 1.19 -13.03 -32.34
CA GLU A 227 0.57 -13.97 -31.40
C GLU A 227 0.35 -13.59 -29.93
N SER A 228 -0.94 -13.53 -29.61
CA SER A 228 -1.56 -13.59 -28.29
C SER A 228 -1.23 -14.90 -27.57
N GLY A 229 -0.55 -14.80 -26.43
CA GLY A 229 -0.40 -15.89 -25.47
C GLY A 229 -0.74 -15.38 -24.08
N LEU A 230 -1.95 -15.67 -23.59
CA LEU A 230 -2.23 -15.62 -22.16
C LEU A 230 -1.29 -16.64 -21.47
N PRO A 231 -0.62 -16.28 -20.35
CA PRO A 231 0.20 -17.25 -19.65
C PRO A 231 -0.68 -18.37 -19.06
N PRO A 232 -0.21 -19.62 -19.07
CA PRO A 232 -0.93 -20.74 -18.48
C PRO A 232 -1.11 -20.52 -16.98
N ILE A 233 -2.30 -20.89 -16.49
CA ILE A 233 -2.60 -21.03 -15.07
C ILE A 233 -1.57 -22.02 -14.50
N LEU A 234 -0.75 -21.56 -13.57
CA LEU A 234 0.24 -22.41 -12.89
C LEU A 234 -0.50 -23.50 -12.11
N ASP A 235 -0.12 -24.75 -12.36
CA ASP A 235 -0.68 -25.92 -11.69
C ASP A 235 -0.16 -25.98 -10.24
N PRO A 236 -1.00 -26.29 -9.22
CA PRO A 236 -0.59 -26.26 -7.81
C PRO A 236 0.48 -27.29 -7.42
N GLU A 237 0.89 -28.18 -8.32
CA GLU A 237 1.88 -29.23 -8.06
C GLU A 237 3.33 -28.82 -8.37
N ASP A 238 3.55 -27.62 -8.94
CA ASP A 238 4.89 -27.09 -9.24
C ASP A 238 5.58 -26.37 -8.04
N TYR A 239 5.15 -26.64 -6.79
CA TYR A 239 5.76 -26.14 -5.55
C TYR A 239 6.22 -27.25 -4.60
#